data_AF-A0A1Q7ZRD2-F1
#
_entry.id   AF-A0A1Q7ZRD2-F1
#
_cell.length_a   1.000
_cell.length_b   1.000
_cell.length_c   1.000
_cell.angle_alpha   90.00
_cell.angle_beta   90.00
_cell.angle_gamma   90.00
#
_symmetry.space_group_name_H-M   'P 1'
#
loop_
_entity.id
_entity.type
_entity.pdbx_description
1 polymer ?
#
loop_
_entity_poly.entity_id
_entity_poly.type
_entity_poly.pdbx_seq_one_letter_code
_entity_poly.pdbx_strand_id
1 'polypeptide(L)'
;MKVAEKGCAICQATWGDYWEEIEGQRMFFCCDICAIEFKNMINEVKKRTGWKTIDEIKMTGNYRGRECLALYQGKKYPFNIRFDSKGGISLFSELDI
;
A
#
# COMPACT_ATOMS: atom_id res chain seq x y z
N MET A 1 2.41 -8.94 -7.42
CA MET A 1 1.59 -7.72 -7.35
C MET A 1 2.38 -6.56 -7.93
N LYS A 2 1.83 -5.76 -8.84
CA LYS A 2 2.51 -4.58 -9.35
C LYS A 2 2.42 -3.44 -8.34
N VAL A 3 3.56 -2.81 -8.06
CA VAL A 3 3.72 -1.64 -7.18
C VAL A 3 4.66 -0.65 -7.86
N ALA A 4 4.98 0.48 -7.22
CA ALA A 4 5.98 1.41 -7.73
C ALA A 4 7.29 0.69 -8.09
N GLU A 5 7.76 0.84 -9.33
CA GLU A 5 8.92 0.10 -9.85
C GLU A 5 10.26 0.59 -9.29
N LYS A 6 10.30 1.79 -8.71
CA LYS A 6 11.51 2.41 -8.17
C LYS A 6 11.27 2.98 -6.78
N GLY A 7 12.20 2.70 -5.88
CA GLY A 7 12.17 3.19 -4.50
C GLY A 7 11.18 2.44 -3.61
N CYS A 8 11.01 2.96 -2.40
CA CYS A 8 10.12 2.41 -1.38
C CYS A 8 8.69 2.29 -1.89
N ALA A 9 8.05 1.14 -1.72
CA ALA A 9 6.68 0.91 -2.20
C ALA A 9 5.62 1.82 -1.56
N ILE A 10 5.94 2.53 -0.46
CA ILE A 10 5.05 3.48 0.23
C ILE A 10 5.33 4.96 -0.06
N CYS A 11 6.61 5.35 -0.09
CA CYS A 11 7.00 6.76 -0.16
C CYS A 11 7.91 7.09 -1.34
N GLN A 12 8.26 6.09 -2.17
CA GLN A 12 9.12 6.19 -3.35
C GLN A 12 10.56 6.68 -3.07
N ALA A 13 10.94 6.82 -1.80
CA ALA A 13 12.31 7.11 -1.41
C ALA A 13 13.28 6.07 -1.99
N THR A 14 14.42 6.53 -2.50
CA THR A 14 15.48 5.68 -3.07
C THR A 14 16.64 5.44 -2.10
N TRP A 15 16.45 5.82 -0.84
CA TRP A 15 17.38 5.59 0.27
C TRP A 15 16.78 4.61 1.28
N GLY A 16 17.62 4.07 2.16
CA GLY A 16 17.27 2.99 3.09
C GLY A 16 17.70 1.63 2.55
N ASP A 17 17.48 0.59 3.34
CA ASP A 17 18.02 -0.75 3.10
C ASP A 17 17.05 -1.86 3.55
N TYR A 18 15.80 -1.53 3.83
CA TYR A 18 14.83 -2.50 4.32
C TYR A 18 14.18 -3.29 3.18
N TRP A 19 14.11 -4.61 3.35
CA TRP A 19 13.49 -5.52 2.40
C TRP A 19 12.56 -6.48 3.14
N GLU A 20 11.36 -6.67 2.60
CA GLU A 20 10.35 -7.56 3.18
C GLU A 20 9.68 -8.37 2.06
N GLU A 21 9.25 -9.60 2.38
CA GLU A 21 8.43 -10.39 1.47
C GLU A 21 6.95 -10.15 1.76
N ILE A 22 6.23 -9.62 0.77
CA ILE A 22 4.79 -9.36 0.85
C ILE A 22 4.13 -9.99 -0.36
N GLU A 23 3.12 -10.84 -0.14
CA GLU A 23 2.40 -11.55 -1.21
C GLU A 23 3.33 -12.37 -2.14
N GLY A 24 4.37 -13.02 -1.57
CA GLY A 24 5.34 -13.81 -2.31
C GLY A 24 6.31 -12.98 -3.19
N GLN A 25 6.34 -11.67 -3.00
CA GLN A 25 7.22 -10.77 -3.71
C GLN A 25 8.14 -10.04 -2.72
N ARG A 26 9.44 -10.12 -2.97
CA ARG A 26 10.43 -9.36 -2.22
C ARG A 26 10.40 -7.89 -2.66
N MET A 27 10.13 -6.98 -1.73
CA MET A 27 9.94 -5.56 -1.99
C MET A 27 10.91 -4.71 -1.18
N PHE A 28 11.33 -3.58 -1.74
CA PHE A 28 12.15 -2.59 -1.08
C PHE A 28 11.29 -1.56 -0.35
N PHE A 29 11.73 -1.20 0.86
CA PHE A 29 11.20 -0.11 1.66
C PHE A 29 12.36 0.73 2.24
N CYS A 30 12.13 2.01 2.48
CA CYS A 30 13.15 2.85 3.10
C CYS A 30 13.35 2.55 4.60
N CYS A 31 12.35 1.93 5.25
CA CYS A 31 12.37 1.50 6.64
C CYS A 31 11.32 0.39 6.87
N ASP A 32 11.37 -0.22 8.05
CA ASP A 32 10.43 -1.21 8.56
C ASP A 32 9.00 -0.67 8.70
N ILE A 33 8.83 0.58 9.15
CA ILE A 33 7.51 1.21 9.29
C ILE A 33 6.78 1.27 7.94
N CYS A 34 7.47 1.61 6.84
CA CYS A 34 6.87 1.60 5.52
C CYS A 34 6.43 0.18 5.09
N ALA A 35 7.17 -0.87 5.48
CA ALA A 35 6.72 -2.24 5.19
C ALA A 35 5.46 -2.60 6.00
N ILE A 36 5.39 -2.18 7.27
CA ILE A 36 4.22 -2.36 8.14
C ILE A 36 3.00 -1.62 7.56
N GLU A 37 3.15 -0.35 7.18
CA GLU A 37 2.10 0.46 6.54
C GLU A 37 1.55 -0.24 5.30
N PHE A 38 2.45 -0.73 4.43
CA PHE A 38 2.05 -1.42 3.22
C PHE A 38 1.31 -2.72 3.50
N LYS A 39 1.82 -3.55 4.40
CA LYS A 39 1.18 -4.81 4.80
C LYS A 39 -0.21 -4.57 5.39
N ASN A 40 -0.35 -3.55 6.24
CA ASN A 40 -1.64 -3.18 6.82
C ASN A 40 -2.63 -2.70 5.76
N MET A 41 -2.18 -1.88 4.81
CA MET A 41 -3.02 -1.43 3.68
C MET A 41 -3.51 -2.62 2.85
N ILE A 42 -2.62 -3.54 2.47
CA ILE A 42 -2.98 -4.74 1.69
C ILE A 42 -4.02 -5.59 2.43
N ASN A 43 -3.81 -5.84 3.73
CA ASN A 43 -4.73 -6.60 4.55
C ASN A 43 -6.11 -5.93 4.65
N GLU A 44 -6.15 -4.60 4.82
CA GLU A 44 -7.40 -3.86 4.93
C GLU A 44 -8.17 -3.85 3.60
N VAL A 45 -7.48 -3.70 2.47
CA VAL A 45 -8.10 -3.83 1.13
C VAL A 45 -8.71 -5.22 0.96
N LYS A 46 -7.95 -6.29 1.24
CA LYS A 46 -8.45 -7.67 1.14
C LYS A 46 -9.66 -7.92 2.04
N LYS A 47 -9.62 -7.41 3.28
CA LYS A 47 -10.72 -7.53 4.25
C LYS A 47 -12.00 -6.86 3.74
N ARG A 48 -11.91 -5.65 3.18
CA ARG A 48 -13.08 -4.89 2.69
C ARG A 48 -13.65 -5.42 1.39
N THR A 49 -12.78 -5.84 0.48
CA THR A 49 -13.17 -6.30 -0.86
C THR A 49 -13.49 -7.80 -0.93
N GLY A 50 -13.02 -8.58 0.06
CA GLY A 50 -13.03 -10.04 0.02
C GLY A 50 -12.03 -10.63 -0.98
N TRP A 51 -11.14 -9.83 -1.57
CA TRP A 51 -10.16 -10.32 -2.55
C TRP A 51 -9.08 -11.16 -1.86
N LYS A 52 -8.72 -12.29 -2.48
CA LYS A 52 -7.64 -13.15 -1.98
C LYS A 52 -6.25 -12.61 -2.33
N THR A 53 -6.14 -11.94 -3.47
CA THR A 53 -4.91 -11.34 -4.00
C THR A 53 -5.19 -9.94 -4.52
N ILE A 54 -4.13 -9.17 -4.72
CA ILE A 54 -4.18 -7.85 -5.35
C ILE A 54 -3.19 -7.89 -6.52
N ASP A 55 -3.65 -7.52 -7.70
CA ASP A 55 -2.83 -7.57 -8.90
C ASP A 55 -1.93 -6.34 -8.99
N GLU A 56 -2.44 -5.17 -8.61
CA GLU A 56 -1.73 -3.90 -8.67
C GLU A 56 -2.23 -2.92 -7.59
N ILE A 57 -1.30 -2.16 -7.02
CA ILE A 57 -1.56 -0.97 -6.20
C ILE A 57 -0.93 0.24 -6.89
N LYS A 58 -1.76 1.23 -7.21
CA LYS A 58 -1.31 2.58 -7.58
C LYS A 58 -1.52 3.50 -6.40
N MET A 59 -0.58 4.40 -6.17
CA MET A 59 -0.62 5.29 -5.02
C MET A 59 0.06 6.61 -5.32
N THR A 60 -0.58 7.69 -4.91
CA THR A 60 -0.08 9.07 -4.99
C THR A 60 -0.32 9.77 -3.66
N GLY A 61 0.36 10.90 -3.42
CA GLY A 61 0.25 11.68 -2.19
C GLY A 61 1.43 11.51 -1.24
N ASN A 62 1.24 11.89 0.03
CA ASN A 62 2.32 11.96 1.03
C ASN A 62 1.81 11.67 2.45
N TYR A 63 2.57 12.06 3.48
CA TYR A 63 2.22 11.81 4.88
C TYR A 63 0.85 12.40 5.31
N ARG A 64 0.35 13.42 4.61
CA ARG A 64 -0.97 14.03 4.89
C ARG A 64 -2.15 13.18 4.41
N GLY A 65 -1.88 12.14 3.63
CA GLY A 65 -2.89 11.32 2.99
C GLY A 65 -2.40 10.82 1.65
N ARG A 66 -2.78 9.58 1.32
CA ARG A 66 -2.48 8.96 0.03
C ARG A 66 -3.77 8.52 -0.63
N GLU A 67 -3.88 8.87 -1.90
CA GLU A 67 -4.91 8.35 -2.80
C GLU A 67 -4.37 7.07 -3.42
N CYS A 68 -5.16 6.00 -3.31
CA CYS A 68 -4.79 4.67 -3.74
C CYS A 68 -5.84 4.09 -4.68
N LEU A 69 -5.39 3.24 -5.60
CA LEU A 69 -6.25 2.40 -6.43
C LEU A 69 -5.72 0.97 -6.38
N ALA A 70 -6.49 0.09 -5.76
CA ALA A 70 -6.24 -1.35 -5.82
C ALA A 70 -6.98 -1.99 -7.00
N LEU A 71 -6.32 -2.93 -7.66
CA LEU A 71 -6.82 -3.64 -8.83
C LEU A 71 -6.79 -5.15 -8.61
N TYR A 72 -7.86 -5.83 -8.99
CA TYR A 72 -7.95 -7.29 -9.00
C TYR A 72 -8.89 -7.75 -10.12
N GLN A 73 -8.37 -8.52 -11.08
CA GLN A 73 -9.13 -9.09 -12.20
C GLN A 73 -10.03 -8.05 -12.92
N GLY A 74 -9.48 -6.85 -13.14
CA GLY A 74 -10.18 -5.73 -13.77
C GLY A 74 -11.13 -4.94 -12.86
N LYS A 75 -11.39 -5.41 -11.63
CA LYS A 75 -12.10 -4.64 -10.61
C LYS A 75 -11.20 -3.58 -10.00
N LYS A 76 -11.81 -2.47 -9.57
CA LYS A 76 -11.14 -1.30 -9.00
C LYS A 76 -11.67 -1.07 -7.58
N TYR A 77 -10.76 -0.76 -6.66
CA TYR A 77 -11.09 -0.33 -5.31
C TYR A 77 -10.28 0.93 -4.98
N PRO A 78 -10.84 2.12 -5.25
CA PRO A 78 -10.23 3.41 -4.96
C PRO A 78 -10.44 3.78 -3.48
N PHE A 79 -9.42 4.32 -2.84
CA PHE A 79 -9.51 4.72 -1.44
C PHE A 79 -8.47 5.78 -1.06
N ASN A 80 -8.77 6.51 0.00
CA ASN A 80 -7.84 7.37 0.71
C ASN A 80 -7.35 6.70 1.99
N ILE A 81 -6.05 6.80 2.27
CA ILE A 81 -5.44 6.21 3.47
C ILE A 81 -4.49 7.19 4.19
N ARG A 82 -4.48 7.12 5.52
CA ARG A 82 -3.47 7.72 6.38
C ARG A 82 -2.97 6.69 7.39
N PHE A 83 -1.72 6.85 7.79
CA PHE A 83 -1.08 6.01 8.79
C PHE A 83 -0.71 6.82 10.03
N ASP A 84 -0.57 6.16 11.17
CA ASP A 84 0.05 6.70 12.38
C ASP A 84 1.57 6.48 12.39
N SER A 85 2.26 6.98 13.42
CA SER A 85 3.73 6.88 13.51
C SER A 85 4.27 5.46 13.72
N LYS A 86 3.42 4.46 13.96
CA LYS A 86 3.77 3.05 14.10
C LYS A 86 3.34 2.22 12.89
N GLY A 87 2.84 2.87 11.83
CA GLY A 87 2.35 2.24 10.61
C GLY A 87 0.94 1.65 10.73
N GLY A 88 0.21 1.95 11.81
CA GLY A 88 -1.22 1.64 11.93
C GLY A 88 -2.06 2.52 11.02
N ILE A 89 -3.21 2.03 10.55
CA ILE A 89 -4.12 2.81 9.70
C ILE A 89 -4.92 3.77 10.59
N SER A 90 -4.70 5.08 10.44
CA SER A 90 -5.43 6.13 11.18
C SER A 90 -6.67 6.63 10.42
N LEU A 91 -6.68 6.49 9.09
CA LEU A 91 -7.84 6.75 8.25
C LEU A 91 -7.86 5.76 7.08
N PHE A 92 -9.02 5.18 6.80
CA PHE A 92 -9.30 4.48 5.54
C PHE A 92 -10.68 4.91 5.05
N SER A 93 -10.74 5.59 3.90
CA SER A 93 -11.99 6.02 3.29
C SER A 93 -12.07 5.51 1.87
N GLU A 94 -13.06 4.67 1.58
CA GLU A 94 -13.40 4.33 0.20
C GLU A 94 -13.81 5.60 -0.56
N LEU A 95 -13.54 5.62 -1.86
CA LEU A 95 -13.93 6.71 -2.75
C LEU A 95 -15.00 6.20 -3.71
N ASP A 96 -16.17 6.81 -3.68
CA ASP A 96 -17.19 6.52 -4.69
C ASP A 96 -16.71 7.09 -6.04
N ILE A 97 -16.62 6.25 -7.07
CA ILE A 97 -16.43 6.66 -8.47
C ILE A 97 -17.71 6.40 -9.25
#